data_AF-Q6XI50-F1
#
_entry.id   AF-Q6XI50-F1
#
_cell.length_a   1.000
_cell.length_b   1.000
_cell.length_c   1.000
_cell.angle_alpha   90.00
_cell.angle_beta   90.00
_cell.angle_gamma   90.00
#
_symmetry.space_group_name_H-M   'P 1'
#
loop_
_entity.id
_entity.type
_entity.pdbx_description
1 polymer ?
#
loop_
_entity_poly.entity_id
_entity_poly.type
_entity_poly.pdbx_seq_one_letter_code
_entity_poly.pdbx_strand_id
1 'polypeptide(L)'
;VTCDTDKQLERLIARNELSESEARHRVDSQMPLDKKCEKSHFVIDNNGTVEEAENSAMSIYNLMRDSKQHWLNRISFLGLFLIVGFTIYMLLKVFNRLPESWQM
;
A
#
# COMPACT_ATOMS: atom_id res chain seq x y z
N VAL A 1 -7.89 2.94 -9.80
CA VAL A 1 -8.39 3.13 -11.18
C VAL A 1 -9.66 3.95 -11.10
N THR A 2 -9.76 5.00 -11.91
CA THR A 2 -10.90 5.93 -11.99
C THR A 2 -11.35 6.09 -13.45
N CYS A 3 -12.58 6.57 -13.64
CA CYS A 3 -13.12 7.00 -14.93
C CYS A 3 -14.32 7.94 -14.68
N ASP A 4 -14.76 8.63 -15.72
CA ASP A 4 -15.95 9.50 -15.69
C ASP A 4 -17.18 8.67 -15.31
N THR A 5 -18.07 9.26 -14.49
CA THR A 5 -19.27 8.57 -13.99
C THR A 5 -20.17 8.07 -15.12
N ASP A 6 -20.33 8.86 -16.18
CA ASP A 6 -21.16 8.49 -17.33
C ASP A 6 -20.57 7.29 -18.08
N LYS A 7 -19.25 7.30 -18.33
CA LYS A 7 -18.53 6.17 -18.94
C LYS A 7 -18.57 4.93 -18.05
N GLN A 8 -18.50 5.10 -16.72
CA GLN A 8 -18.60 4.00 -15.78
C GLN A 8 -19.97 3.31 -15.89
N LEU A 9 -21.05 4.11 -15.96
CA LEU A 9 -22.41 3.61 -16.07
C LEU A 9 -22.65 2.93 -17.42
N GLU A 10 -22.23 3.57 -18.51
CA GLU A 10 -22.34 3.04 -19.88
C GLU A 10 -21.63 1.69 -20.01
N ARG A 11 -20.36 1.60 -19.56
CA ARG A 11 -19.58 0.36 -19.58
C ARG A 11 -20.20 -0.72 -18.71
N LEU A 12 -20.78 -0.36 -17.57
CA LEU A 12 -21.41 -1.30 -16.66
C LEU A 12 -22.69 -1.89 -17.26
N ILE A 13 -23.53 -1.06 -17.88
CA ILE A 13 -24.75 -1.47 -18.59
C ILE A 13 -24.38 -2.39 -19.76
N ALA A 14 -23.47 -1.96 -20.62
CA ALA A 14 -23.08 -2.71 -21.81
C ALA A 14 -22.46 -4.08 -21.50
N ARG A 15 -21.65 -4.16 -20.43
CA ARG A 15 -20.97 -5.42 -20.05
C ARG A 15 -21.90 -6.42 -19.36
N ASN A 16 -22.82 -5.92 -18.53
CA ASN A 16 -23.62 -6.77 -17.64
C ASN A 16 -25.09 -6.88 -18.06
N GLU A 17 -25.49 -6.26 -19.18
CA GLU A 17 -26.88 -6.25 -19.69
C GLU A 17 -27.89 -5.75 -18.64
N LEU A 18 -27.52 -4.72 -17.88
CA LEU A 18 -28.34 -4.17 -16.80
C LEU A 18 -29.27 -3.06 -17.29
N SER A 19 -30.39 -2.85 -16.61
CA SER A 19 -31.13 -1.59 -16.74
C SER A 19 -30.34 -0.41 -16.14
N GLU A 20 -30.66 0.80 -16.57
CA GLU A 20 -30.00 2.01 -16.06
C GLU A 20 -30.18 2.18 -14.54
N SER A 21 -31.37 1.85 -14.02
CA SER A 21 -31.66 1.93 -12.58
C SER A 21 -30.83 0.95 -11.77
N GLU A 22 -30.70 -0.31 -12.22
CA GLU A 22 -29.87 -1.32 -11.58
C GLU A 22 -28.39 -0.93 -11.61
N ALA A 23 -27.92 -0.39 -12.73
CA ALA A 23 -26.55 0.08 -12.86
C ALA A 23 -26.26 1.26 -11.92
N ARG A 24 -27.17 2.25 -11.81
CA ARG A 24 -27.05 3.37 -10.86
C ARG A 24 -27.05 2.90 -9.42
N HIS A 25 -28.01 2.05 -9.02
CA HIS A 25 -28.02 1.46 -7.67
C HIS A 25 -26.72 0.74 -7.33
N ARG A 26 -26.11 0.06 -8.32
CA ARG A 26 -24.84 -0.62 -8.12
C ARG A 26 -23.67 0.34 -7.98
N VAL A 27 -23.66 1.45 -8.71
CA VAL A 27 -22.65 2.52 -8.54
C VAL A 27 -22.82 3.20 -7.18
N ASP A 28 -24.05 3.54 -6.80
CA ASP A 28 -24.36 4.24 -5.55
C ASP A 28 -24.09 3.39 -4.29
N SER A 29 -24.16 2.07 -4.40
CA SER A 29 -23.79 1.16 -3.30
C SER A 29 -22.28 1.11 -3.02
N GLN A 30 -21.45 1.66 -3.91
CA GLN A 30 -20.00 1.71 -3.76
C GLN A 30 -19.56 3.03 -3.13
N MET A 31 -18.32 3.08 -2.64
CA MET A 31 -17.69 4.35 -2.27
C MET A 31 -17.59 5.25 -3.51
N PRO A 32 -17.94 6.55 -3.40
CA PRO A 32 -17.74 7.51 -4.49
C PRO A 32 -16.30 7.49 -5.00
N LEU A 33 -16.12 7.55 -6.32
CA LEU A 33 -14.80 7.43 -6.97
C LEU A 33 -13.83 8.50 -6.48
N ASP A 34 -14.28 9.74 -6.29
CA ASP A 34 -13.45 10.84 -5.79
C ASP A 34 -12.88 10.53 -4.39
N LYS A 35 -13.74 10.06 -3.48
CA LYS A 35 -13.34 9.64 -2.12
C LYS A 35 -12.37 8.46 -2.15
N LYS A 36 -12.55 7.53 -3.09
CA LYS A 36 -11.62 6.41 -3.29
C LYS A 36 -10.26 6.92 -3.79
N CYS A 37 -10.25 7.90 -4.69
CA CYS A 37 -9.03 8.52 -5.21
C CYS A 37 -8.27 9.27 -4.11
N GLU A 38 -8.96 10.06 -3.29
CA GLU A 38 -8.37 10.77 -2.13
C GLU A 38 -7.66 9.83 -1.15
N LYS A 39 -8.18 8.61 -0.99
CA LYS A 39 -7.63 7.59 -0.08
C LYS A 39 -6.55 6.72 -0.74
N SER A 40 -6.28 6.90 -2.02
CA SER A 40 -5.38 6.03 -2.78
C SER A 40 -3.97 6.63 -2.84
N HIS A 41 -2.96 5.77 -2.68
CA HIS A 41 -1.55 6.17 -2.89
C HIS A 41 -1.25 6.42 -4.37
N PHE A 42 -1.93 5.70 -5.27
CA PHE A 42 -1.79 5.83 -6.71
C PHE A 42 -3.17 5.75 -7.38
N VAL A 43 -3.38 6.55 -8.42
CA VAL A 43 -4.60 6.59 -9.21
C VAL A 43 -4.22 6.37 -10.68
N ILE A 44 -4.95 5.49 -11.36
CA ILE A 44 -4.83 5.25 -12.81
C ILE A 44 -6.12 5.75 -13.43
N ASP A 45 -6.03 6.70 -14.35
CA ASP A 45 -7.17 7.15 -15.15
C ASP A 45 -7.43 6.18 -16.31
N ASN A 46 -8.67 5.73 -16.44
CA ASN A 46 -9.14 4.82 -17.49
C ASN A 46 -10.17 5.49 -18.43
N ASN A 47 -10.11 6.81 -18.52
CA ASN A 47 -10.89 7.59 -19.47
C ASN A 47 -10.30 7.63 -20.89
N GLY A 48 -9.00 7.41 -21.00
CA GLY A 48 -8.24 7.45 -22.23
C GLY A 48 -8.13 6.10 -22.93
N THR A 49 -7.03 5.89 -23.64
CA THR A 49 -6.76 4.65 -24.38
C THR A 49 -6.23 3.54 -23.46
N VAL A 50 -6.30 2.29 -23.93
CA VAL A 50 -5.73 1.14 -23.21
C VAL A 50 -4.22 1.32 -23.01
N GLU A 51 -3.52 1.88 -23.99
CA GLU A 51 -2.08 2.14 -23.94
C GLU A 51 -1.72 3.16 -22.85
N GLU A 52 -2.51 4.22 -22.68
CA GLU A 52 -2.32 5.21 -21.60
C GLU A 52 -2.51 4.59 -20.20
N ALA A 53 -3.53 3.73 -20.06
CA ALA A 53 -3.76 3.00 -18.82
C ALA A 53 -2.64 1.98 -18.53
N GLU A 54 -2.14 1.29 -19.56
CA GLU A 54 -1.02 0.36 -19.45
C GLU A 54 0.27 1.07 -19.05
N ASN A 55 0.59 2.20 -19.68
CA ASN A 55 1.75 3.02 -19.34
C ASN A 55 1.69 3.52 -17.89
N SER A 56 0.52 3.98 -17.44
CA SER A 56 0.28 4.39 -16.06
C SER A 56 0.51 3.22 -15.09
N ALA A 57 -0.05 2.05 -15.39
CA ALA A 57 0.15 0.84 -14.58
C ALA A 57 1.62 0.42 -14.53
N MET A 58 2.32 0.47 -15.65
CA MET A 58 3.73 0.10 -15.75
C MET A 58 4.64 1.06 -14.95
N SER A 59 4.34 2.36 -14.96
CA SER A 59 5.08 3.34 -14.17
C SER A 59 4.98 3.05 -12.66
N ILE A 60 3.78 2.75 -12.16
CA ILE A 60 3.55 2.40 -10.76
C ILE A 60 4.21 1.06 -10.43
N TYR A 61 4.13 0.08 -11.34
CA TYR A 61 4.81 -1.20 -11.17
C TYR A 61 6.32 -1.03 -11.01
N ASN A 62 6.96 -0.26 -11.89
CA ASN A 62 8.40 -0.01 -11.82
C ASN A 62 8.78 0.72 -10.52
N LEU A 63 7.99 1.72 -10.11
CA LEU A 63 8.18 2.41 -8.83
C LEU A 63 8.13 1.43 -7.64
N MET A 64 7.15 0.54 -7.61
CA MET A 64 7.01 -0.46 -6.54
C MET A 64 8.14 -1.49 -6.56
N ARG A 65 8.57 -1.91 -7.76
CA ARG A 65 9.66 -2.88 -7.96
C ARG A 65 11.02 -2.34 -7.53
N ASP A 66 11.30 -1.06 -7.78
CA ASP A 66 12.60 -0.45 -7.45
C ASP A 66 12.72 -0.05 -5.97
N SER A 67 11.63 -0.15 -5.20
CA SER A 67 11.62 0.22 -3.79
C SER A 67 12.45 -0.73 -2.91
N LYS A 68 13.58 -0.23 -2.41
CA LYS A 68 14.45 -0.91 -1.44
C LYS A 68 14.04 -0.70 0.01
N GLN A 69 12.82 -0.21 0.27
CA GLN A 69 12.34 0.13 1.62
C GLN A 69 12.45 -1.05 2.60
N HIS A 70 12.27 -2.27 2.11
CA HIS A 70 12.41 -3.48 2.92
C HIS A 70 13.82 -3.66 3.50
N TRP A 71 14.88 -3.25 2.80
CA TRP A 71 16.25 -3.30 3.32
C TRP A 71 16.46 -2.30 4.46
N LEU A 72 15.97 -1.07 4.28
CA LEU A 72 16.03 -0.05 5.34
C LEU A 72 15.28 -0.50 6.59
N ASN A 73 14.07 -1.06 6.41
CA ASN A 73 13.30 -1.60 7.53
C ASN A 73 14.08 -2.72 8.24
N ARG A 74 14.66 -3.68 7.51
CA ARG A 74 15.44 -4.80 8.08
C ARG A 74 16.64 -4.32 8.89
N ILE A 75 17.43 -3.38 8.34
CA ILE A 75 18.61 -2.83 9.03
C ILE A 75 18.17 -2.04 10.26
N SER A 76 17.08 -1.28 10.16
CA SER A 76 16.53 -0.52 11.29
C SER A 76 16.06 -1.44 12.42
N PHE A 77 15.34 -2.52 12.10
CA PHE A 77 14.93 -3.52 13.10
C PHE A 77 16.12 -4.21 13.75
N LEU A 78 17.14 -4.59 12.96
CA LEU A 78 18.36 -5.20 13.49
C LEU A 78 19.11 -4.23 14.41
N GLY A 79 19.27 -2.97 14.00
CA GLY A 79 19.90 -1.93 14.81
C GLY A 79 19.17 -1.71 16.13
N LEU A 80 17.83 -1.60 16.09
CA LEU A 80 17.00 -1.47 17.29
C LEU A 80 17.19 -2.67 18.23
N PHE A 81 17.18 -3.90 17.69
CA PHE A 81 17.38 -5.11 18.47
C PHE A 81 18.74 -5.13 19.18
N LEU A 82 19.82 -4.74 18.47
CA LEU A 82 21.16 -4.67 19.03
C LEU A 82 21.28 -3.60 20.12
N ILE A 83 20.68 -2.43 19.92
CA ILE A 83 20.67 -1.34 20.92
C ILE A 83 19.92 -1.79 22.18
N VAL A 84 18.76 -2.41 22.04
CA VAL A 84 17.98 -2.94 23.17
C VAL A 84 18.76 -4.04 23.90
N GLY A 85 19.35 -4.99 23.15
CA GLY A 85 20.17 -6.04 23.75
C GLY A 85 21.39 -5.49 24.50
N PHE A 86 22.09 -4.52 23.91
CA PHE A 86 23.24 -3.86 24.54
C PHE A 86 22.86 -3.08 25.79
N THR A 87 21.76 -2.33 25.76
CA THR A 87 21.27 -1.59 26.93
C THR A 87 20.87 -2.52 28.07
N ILE A 88 20.19 -3.63 27.77
CA ILE A 88 19.88 -4.68 28.76
C ILE A 88 21.18 -5.26 29.35
N TYR A 89 22.14 -5.62 28.50
CA TYR A 89 23.44 -6.14 28.95
C TYR A 89 24.15 -5.14 29.87
N MET A 90 24.21 -3.86 29.50
CA MET A 90 24.85 -2.82 30.30
C MET A 90 24.16 -2.61 31.64
N LEU A 91 22.82 -2.64 31.68
CA LEU A 91 22.08 -2.56 32.94
C LEU A 91 22.35 -3.77 33.83
N LEU A 92 22.30 -5.00 33.29
CA LEU A 92 22.62 -6.21 34.04
C LEU A 92 24.05 -6.19 34.58
N LYS A 93 25.00 -5.65 33.80
CA LYS A 93 26.39 -5.46 34.21
C LYS A 93 26.53 -4.45 35.35
N VAL A 94 25.93 -3.26 35.22
CA VAL A 94 25.99 -2.20 36.24
C VAL A 94 25.36 -2.63 37.56
N PHE A 95 24.25 -3.37 37.51
CA PHE A 95 23.57 -3.89 38.70
C PHE A 95 24.12 -5.24 39.20
N ASN A 96 25.23 -5.72 38.63
CA ASN A 96 25.89 -6.98 39.00
C ASN A 96 24.94 -8.19 39.00
N ARG A 97 23.96 -8.21 38.08
CA ARG A 97 22.98 -9.30 37.90
C ARG A 97 23.35 -10.24 36.74
N LEU A 98 24.58 -10.14 36.23
CA LEU A 98 25.09 -11.07 35.23
C LEU A 98 25.38 -12.44 35.87
N PRO A 99 25.09 -13.57 35.18
CA PRO A 99 25.49 -14.90 35.64
C PRO A 99 27.01 -14.98 35.83
N GLU A 100 27.48 -15.72 36.85
CA GLU A 100 28.91 -15.89 37.14
C GLU A 100 29.70 -16.47 35.96
N SER A 101 29.07 -17.31 35.13
CA SER A 101 29.69 -17.87 33.93
C SER A 101 29.99 -16.84 32.83
N TRP A 102 29.48 -15.61 32.94
CA TRP A 102 29.65 -14.52 31.97
C TRP A 102 30.53 -13.38 32.52
N GLN A 103 31.04 -13.55 33.74
CA GLN A 103 32.01 -12.65 34.35
C GLN A 103 33.41 -13.11 33.90
N MET A 104 33.94 -12.49 32.84
CA MET A 104 35.34 -12.64 32.42
C MET A 104 36.26 -11.71 33.21
#